data_AF-A0A6S7FPU6-F1
#
_entry.id   AF-A0A6S7FPU6-F1
#
_cell.length_a   1.000
_cell.length_b   1.000
_cell.length_c   1.000
_cell.angle_alpha   90.00
_cell.angle_beta   90.00
_cell.angle_gamma   90.00
#
_symmetry.space_group_name_H-M   'P 1'
#
loop_
_entity.id
_entity.type
_entity.pdbx_description
1 polymer ?
#
loop_
_entity_poly.entity_id
_entity_poly.type
_entity_poly.pdbx_seq_one_letter_code
_entity_poly.pdbx_strand_id
1 'polypeptide(L)'
;MSVIRAALEGEGISQSAQELILSSWRQGTQKQYQTYWNKWQKFSREQSIDPVHPSVNYVLDFLSKLYKDGLGYSGINTARCALSALITIEGNITVGNHPLVQRLVKGVFHTRPSLPRYQDTWDTNKVLYYLQSFPELQRIKLRDLTYKLVMLCALVTGQRCQTLHLMSLDSLVKNSSAYQFVINKLVKQSAPGKKQPVLVIPKFPEDQRLCVYSVLEEYLARTKALRSHSST
;
A
#
# COMPACT_ATOMS: atom_id res chain seq x y z
N MET A 1 1.30 -18.53 -2.15
CA MET A 1 1.79 -18.95 -0.83
C MET A 1 1.97 -20.46 -0.72
N SER A 2 1.56 -21.27 -1.70
CA SER A 2 1.66 -22.73 -1.66
C SER A 2 3.09 -23.24 -1.43
N VAL A 3 4.08 -22.57 -2.01
CA VAL A 3 5.50 -22.91 -1.87
C VAL A 3 5.99 -22.75 -0.42
N ILE A 4 5.67 -21.61 0.21
CA ILE A 4 5.98 -21.39 1.63
C ILE A 4 5.26 -22.42 2.49
N ARG A 5 3.99 -22.69 2.19
CA ARG A 5 3.21 -23.69 2.93
C ARG A 5 3.87 -25.07 2.88
N ALA A 6 4.28 -25.52 1.70
CA ALA A 6 4.98 -26.79 1.52
C ALA A 6 6.35 -26.83 2.23
N ALA A 7 7.10 -25.72 2.21
CA ALA A 7 8.36 -25.62 2.94
C ALA A 7 8.16 -25.74 4.47
N LEU A 8 7.20 -24.99 5.03
CA LEU A 8 6.87 -25.04 6.45
C LEU A 8 6.33 -26.42 6.87
N GLU A 9 5.57 -27.08 5.99
CA GLU A 9 5.10 -28.46 6.20
C GLU A 9 6.25 -29.46 6.23
N GLY A 10 7.24 -29.32 5.33
CA GLY A 10 8.47 -30.12 5.34
C GLY A 10 9.32 -29.94 6.60
N GLU A 11 9.25 -28.77 7.24
CA GLU A 11 9.87 -28.49 8.55
C GLU A 11 9.05 -29.01 9.75
N GLY A 12 7.90 -29.65 9.50
CA GLY A 12 7.04 -30.19 10.56
C GLY A 12 6.23 -29.12 11.32
N ILE A 13 6.08 -27.92 10.77
CA ILE A 13 5.32 -26.84 11.40
C ILE A 13 3.82 -27.14 11.31
N SER A 14 3.09 -27.00 12.42
CA SER A 14 1.65 -27.27 12.47
C SER A 14 0.84 -26.36 11.54
N GLN A 15 -0.30 -26.86 11.04
CA GLN A 15 -1.18 -26.08 10.15
C GLN A 15 -1.60 -24.73 10.75
N SER A 16 -1.92 -24.70 12.05
CA SER A 16 -2.31 -23.46 12.73
C SER A 16 -1.18 -22.42 12.77
N ALA A 17 0.06 -22.86 13.01
CA ALA A 17 1.22 -21.98 12.96
C ALA A 17 1.51 -21.51 11.53
N GLN A 18 1.37 -22.39 10.53
CA GLN A 18 1.51 -22.01 9.12
C GLN A 18 0.52 -20.91 8.74
N GLU A 19 -0.76 -21.03 9.11
CA GLU A 19 -1.78 -20.03 8.79
C GLU A 19 -1.43 -18.65 9.39
N LEU A 20 -0.95 -18.62 10.63
CA LEU A 20 -0.49 -17.38 11.27
C LEU A 20 0.75 -16.80 10.59
N ILE A 21 1.75 -17.62 10.26
CA ILE A 21 2.97 -17.17 9.55
C ILE A 21 2.60 -16.58 8.19
N LEU A 22 1.73 -17.26 7.43
CA LEU A 22 1.29 -16.79 6.11
C LEU A 22 0.48 -15.47 6.20
N SER A 23 -0.18 -15.22 7.32
CA SER A 23 -0.92 -13.97 7.58
C SER A 23 -0.01 -12.75 7.79
N SER A 24 1.29 -12.96 8.04
CA SER A 24 2.27 -11.88 8.24
C SER A 24 2.43 -10.97 7.01
N TRP A 25 2.17 -11.50 5.81
CA TRP A 25 2.14 -10.73 4.58
C TRP A 25 0.71 -10.32 4.22
N ARG A 26 0.50 -9.03 3.96
CA ARG A 26 -0.78 -8.53 3.43
C ARG A 26 -1.05 -9.10 2.03
N GLN A 27 -2.33 -9.23 1.66
CA GLN A 27 -2.74 -9.77 0.36
C GLN A 27 -2.02 -9.13 -0.84
N GLY A 28 -1.80 -7.81 -0.82
CA GLY A 28 -1.06 -7.12 -1.88
C GLY A 28 0.39 -7.61 -2.01
N THR A 29 1.10 -7.77 -0.88
CA THR A 29 2.47 -8.30 -0.85
C THR A 29 2.50 -9.77 -1.27
N GLN A 30 1.54 -10.58 -0.83
CA GLN A 30 1.44 -11.98 -1.26
C GLN A 30 1.32 -12.11 -2.78
N LYS A 31 0.45 -11.31 -3.41
CA LYS A 31 0.29 -11.29 -4.88
C LYS A 31 1.57 -10.88 -5.60
N GLN A 32 2.27 -9.86 -5.09
CA GLN A 32 3.54 -9.40 -5.67
C GLN A 32 4.63 -10.47 -5.56
N TYR A 33 4.78 -11.08 -4.39
CA TYR A 33 5.81 -12.10 -4.15
C TYR A 33 5.53 -13.40 -4.91
N GLN A 34 4.26 -13.80 -5.04
CA GLN A 34 3.86 -15.00 -5.79
C GLN A 34 4.41 -15.01 -7.22
N THR A 35 4.42 -13.85 -7.86
CA THR A 35 4.94 -13.71 -9.23
C THR A 35 6.41 -14.11 -9.30
N TYR A 36 7.23 -13.66 -8.34
CA TYR A 36 8.66 -13.94 -8.31
C TYR A 36 8.97 -15.35 -7.80
N TRP A 37 8.19 -15.89 -6.87
CA TRP A 37 8.32 -17.29 -6.47
C TRP A 37 8.01 -18.25 -7.61
N ASN A 38 6.98 -18.00 -8.41
CA ASN A 38 6.68 -18.84 -9.58
C ASN A 38 7.83 -18.82 -10.59
N LYS A 39 8.43 -17.63 -10.82
CA LYS A 39 9.61 -17.50 -11.68
C LYS A 39 10.83 -18.23 -11.11
N TRP A 40 11.06 -18.12 -9.80
CA TRP A 40 12.13 -18.82 -9.11
C TRP A 40 11.96 -20.33 -9.19
N GLN A 41 10.79 -20.87 -8.85
CA GLN A 41 10.53 -22.30 -8.96
C GLN A 41 10.74 -22.84 -10.37
N LYS A 42 10.33 -22.08 -11.39
CA LYS A 42 10.59 -22.44 -12.78
C LYS A 42 12.10 -22.50 -13.05
N PHE A 43 12.83 -21.46 -12.66
CA PHE A 43 14.29 -21.41 -12.80
C PHE A 43 14.98 -22.54 -12.04
N SER A 44 14.55 -22.84 -10.80
CA SER A 44 15.12 -23.91 -9.99
C SER A 44 14.93 -25.28 -10.62
N ARG A 45 13.76 -25.55 -11.20
CA ARG A 45 13.51 -26.78 -11.96
C ARG A 45 14.36 -26.88 -13.22
N GLU A 46 14.50 -25.78 -13.96
CA GLU A 46 15.33 -25.72 -15.18
C GLU A 46 16.82 -25.97 -14.89
N GLN A 47 17.30 -25.55 -13.72
CA GLN A 47 18.70 -25.71 -13.29
C GLN A 47 18.92 -26.94 -12.39
N SER A 48 17.87 -27.73 -12.10
CA SER A 48 17.92 -28.87 -11.19
C SER A 48 18.51 -28.55 -9.81
N ILE A 49 18.09 -27.42 -9.21
CA ILE A 49 18.57 -26.96 -7.89
C ILE A 49 17.47 -27.04 -6.82
N ASP A 50 17.90 -27.10 -5.56
CA ASP A 50 17.02 -26.94 -4.41
C ASP A 50 16.41 -25.52 -4.38
N PRO A 51 15.08 -25.37 -4.42
CA PRO A 51 14.42 -24.07 -4.40
C PRO A 51 14.39 -23.40 -3.02
N VAL A 52 14.71 -24.11 -1.93
CA VAL A 52 14.67 -23.64 -0.53
C VAL A 52 16.07 -23.33 -0.01
N HIS A 53 17.06 -24.15 -0.35
CA HIS A 53 18.46 -23.98 0.08
C HIS A 53 19.46 -23.94 -1.10
N PRO A 54 19.35 -22.96 -2.02
CA PRO A 54 20.27 -22.79 -3.13
C PRO A 54 21.60 -22.18 -2.69
N SER A 55 22.66 -22.41 -3.47
CA SER A 55 23.88 -21.60 -3.37
C SER A 55 23.62 -20.16 -3.82
N VAL A 56 24.44 -19.21 -3.34
CA VAL A 56 24.31 -17.79 -3.72
C VAL A 56 24.42 -17.59 -5.24
N ASN A 57 25.23 -18.40 -5.93
CA ASN A 57 25.48 -18.24 -7.36
C ASN A 57 24.18 -18.32 -8.17
N TYR A 58 23.33 -19.31 -7.88
CA TYR A 58 22.03 -19.45 -8.56
C TYR A 58 21.09 -18.29 -8.29
N VAL A 59 21.15 -17.71 -7.09
CA VAL A 59 20.36 -16.52 -6.75
C VAL A 59 20.84 -15.31 -7.57
N LEU A 60 22.16 -15.12 -7.69
CA LEU A 60 22.75 -14.05 -8.50
C LEU A 60 22.41 -14.22 -9.99
N ASP A 61 22.49 -15.44 -10.50
CA ASP A 61 22.15 -15.77 -11.89
C ASP A 61 20.67 -15.52 -12.18
N PHE A 62 19.78 -15.92 -11.27
CA PHE A 62 18.36 -15.65 -11.38
C PHE A 62 18.06 -14.15 -11.41
N LEU A 63 18.60 -13.37 -10.46
CA LEU A 63 18.38 -11.91 -10.43
C LEU A 63 18.99 -11.23 -11.67
N SER A 64 20.13 -11.72 -12.16
CA SER A 64 20.76 -11.26 -13.40
C SER A 64 19.93 -11.61 -14.63
N LYS A 65 19.30 -12.79 -14.68
CA LYS A 65 18.34 -13.18 -15.73
C LYS A 65 17.16 -12.22 -15.74
N LEU A 66 16.55 -11.94 -14.59
CA LEU A 66 15.46 -10.97 -14.48
C LEU A 66 15.86 -9.58 -15.00
N TYR A 67 17.08 -9.14 -14.73
CA TYR A 67 17.61 -7.88 -15.24
C TYR A 67 17.74 -7.86 -16.76
N LYS A 68 18.31 -8.94 -17.33
CA LYS A 68 18.44 -9.15 -18.77
C LYS A 68 17.08 -9.21 -19.47
N ASP A 69 16.08 -9.79 -18.81
CA ASP A 69 14.68 -9.83 -19.26
C ASP A 69 13.97 -8.45 -19.16
N GLY A 70 14.70 -7.38 -18.81
CA GLY A 70 14.22 -6.01 -18.84
C GLY A 70 13.69 -5.48 -17.51
N LEU A 71 13.72 -6.25 -16.42
CA LEU A 71 13.27 -5.72 -15.12
C LEU A 71 14.22 -4.62 -14.62
N GLY A 72 13.64 -3.51 -14.15
CA GLY A 72 14.37 -2.45 -13.48
C GLY A 72 14.62 -2.73 -12.01
N TYR A 73 15.31 -1.79 -11.34
CA TYR A 73 15.65 -1.86 -9.93
C TYR A 73 14.49 -2.24 -9.01
N SER A 74 13.33 -1.58 -9.17
CA SER A 74 12.16 -1.85 -8.31
C SER A 74 11.70 -3.31 -8.40
N GLY A 75 11.60 -3.87 -9.61
CA GLY A 75 11.18 -5.25 -9.82
C GLY A 75 12.20 -6.25 -9.26
N ILE A 76 13.49 -6.02 -9.50
CA ILE A 76 14.57 -6.86 -8.96
C ILE A 76 14.60 -6.81 -7.44
N ASN A 77 14.43 -5.63 -6.84
CA ASN A 77 14.36 -5.51 -5.40
C ASN A 77 13.14 -6.22 -4.82
N THR A 78 11.98 -6.20 -5.50
CA THR A 78 10.82 -7.02 -5.10
C THR A 78 11.13 -8.52 -5.21
N ALA A 79 11.82 -8.96 -6.27
CA ALA A 79 12.25 -10.34 -6.41
C ALA A 79 13.18 -10.75 -5.26
N ARG A 80 14.21 -9.94 -4.96
CA ARG A 80 15.11 -10.12 -3.81
C ARG A 80 14.33 -10.27 -2.51
N CYS A 81 13.39 -9.38 -2.23
CA CYS A 81 12.59 -9.44 -1.00
C CYS A 81 11.67 -10.67 -0.95
N ALA A 82 11.11 -11.08 -2.10
CA ALA A 82 10.30 -12.29 -2.18
C ALA A 82 11.14 -13.53 -1.88
N LEU A 83 12.32 -13.67 -2.50
CA LEU A 83 13.22 -14.79 -2.21
C LEU A 83 13.70 -14.78 -0.76
N SER A 84 14.03 -13.60 -0.22
CA SER A 84 14.46 -13.45 1.18
C SER A 84 13.42 -13.86 2.21
N ALA A 85 12.15 -13.95 1.81
CA ALA A 85 11.04 -14.37 2.67
C ALA A 85 10.84 -15.89 2.70
N LEU A 86 11.49 -16.64 1.80
CA LEU A 86 11.30 -18.08 1.63
C LEU A 86 12.61 -18.87 1.70
N ILE A 87 13.72 -18.26 1.31
CA ILE A 87 14.98 -18.94 0.99
C ILE A 87 16.08 -18.48 1.93
N THR A 88 16.81 -19.45 2.47
CA THR A 88 18.09 -19.25 3.14
C THR A 88 19.21 -19.79 2.27
N ILE A 89 20.31 -19.06 2.24
CA ILE A 89 21.56 -19.49 1.59
C ILE A 89 22.46 -20.09 2.68
N GLU A 90 23.54 -20.75 2.27
CA GLU A 90 24.66 -21.22 3.11
C GLU A 90 24.91 -20.30 4.33
N GLY A 91 24.96 -20.91 5.52
CA GLY A 91 25.10 -20.18 6.79
C GLY A 91 23.81 -19.55 7.32
N ASN A 92 22.64 -19.99 6.84
CA ASN A 92 21.31 -19.48 7.23
C ASN A 92 21.12 -17.97 6.98
N ILE A 93 21.83 -17.43 6.00
CA ILE A 93 21.71 -16.03 5.60
C ILE A 93 20.55 -15.89 4.62
N THR A 94 19.63 -14.97 4.89
CA THR A 94 18.54 -14.68 3.94
C THR A 94 19.07 -14.00 2.68
N VAL A 95 18.43 -14.26 1.53
CA VAL A 95 18.82 -13.68 0.23
C VAL A 95 18.99 -12.16 0.29
N GLY A 96 18.12 -11.46 1.01
CA GLY A 96 18.16 -10.00 1.12
C GLY A 96 19.37 -9.45 1.88
N ASN A 97 19.95 -10.24 2.76
CA ASN A 97 21.07 -9.87 3.63
C ASN A 97 22.43 -10.35 3.10
N HIS A 98 22.46 -11.19 2.06
CA HIS A 98 23.71 -11.68 1.50
C HIS A 98 24.52 -10.55 0.82
N PRO A 99 25.81 -10.33 1.15
CA PRO A 99 26.60 -9.21 0.65
C PRO A 99 26.66 -9.10 -0.88
N LEU A 100 26.87 -10.22 -1.58
CA LEU A 100 26.91 -10.25 -3.05
C LEU A 100 25.56 -9.86 -3.68
N VAL A 101 24.45 -10.30 -3.09
CA VAL A 101 23.10 -9.95 -3.59
C VAL A 101 22.86 -8.45 -3.43
N GLN A 102 23.26 -7.87 -2.30
CA GLN A 102 23.18 -6.42 -2.09
C GLN A 102 24.04 -5.65 -3.11
N ARG A 103 25.25 -6.13 -3.42
CA ARG A 103 26.14 -5.53 -4.44
C ARG A 103 25.53 -5.63 -5.84
N LEU A 104 24.95 -6.77 -6.20
CA LEU A 104 24.24 -6.93 -7.48
C LEU A 104 23.09 -5.94 -7.61
N VAL A 105 22.22 -5.83 -6.59
CA VAL A 105 21.09 -4.89 -6.62
C VAL A 105 21.54 -3.43 -6.67
N LYS A 106 22.67 -3.10 -6.02
CA LYS A 106 23.31 -1.79 -6.17
C LYS A 106 23.82 -1.55 -7.59
N GLY A 107 24.43 -2.56 -8.22
CA GLY A 107 24.87 -2.51 -9.62
C GLY A 107 23.70 -2.30 -10.59
N VAL A 108 22.58 -2.98 -10.37
CA VAL A 108 21.32 -2.76 -11.10
C VAL A 108 20.86 -1.31 -10.99
N PHE A 109 20.88 -0.73 -9.79
CA PHE A 109 20.50 0.69 -9.61
C PHE A 109 21.42 1.63 -10.38
N HIS A 110 22.74 1.44 -10.33
CA HIS A 110 23.67 2.30 -11.06
C HIS A 110 23.52 2.16 -12.59
N THR A 111 23.24 0.95 -13.08
CA THR A 111 23.15 0.68 -14.52
C THR A 111 21.79 1.08 -15.10
N ARG A 112 20.70 0.89 -14.33
CA ARG A 112 19.33 1.26 -14.71
C ARG A 112 18.62 1.89 -13.50
N PRO A 113 18.89 3.18 -13.23
CA PRO A 113 18.38 3.84 -12.03
C PRO A 113 16.85 3.95 -12.05
N SER A 114 16.23 3.66 -10.91
CA SER A 114 14.82 4.00 -10.68
C SER A 114 14.74 5.44 -10.19
N LEU A 115 14.70 6.38 -11.12
CA LEU A 115 14.52 7.79 -10.80
C LEU A 115 13.05 8.10 -10.51
N PRO A 116 12.75 9.12 -9.68
CA PRO A 116 11.39 9.61 -9.51
C PRO A 116 10.77 9.95 -10.87
N ARG A 117 9.52 9.52 -11.07
CA ARG A 117 8.77 9.83 -12.31
C ARG A 117 8.53 11.33 -12.47
N TYR A 118 8.40 12.04 -11.35
CA TYR A 118 8.12 13.47 -11.30
C TYR A 118 9.25 14.16 -10.54
N GLN A 119 9.77 15.24 -11.12
CA GLN A 119 10.79 16.09 -10.49
C GLN A 119 10.15 17.11 -9.55
N ASP A 120 8.98 17.61 -9.95
CA ASP A 120 8.21 18.59 -9.18
C ASP A 120 6.84 18.04 -8.81
N THR A 121 6.25 18.64 -7.78
CA THR A 121 4.85 18.42 -7.42
C THR A 121 3.93 19.37 -8.19
N TRP A 122 2.66 18.99 -8.31
CA TRP A 122 1.64 19.83 -8.94
C TRP A 122 1.27 21.03 -8.05
N ASP A 123 0.82 22.13 -8.67
CA ASP A 123 0.37 23.34 -7.96
C ASP A 123 -1.05 23.16 -7.40
N THR A 124 -1.14 23.11 -6.06
CA THR A 124 -2.40 22.90 -5.33
C THR A 124 -3.43 24.00 -5.56
N ASN A 125 -2.99 25.22 -5.87
CA ASN A 125 -3.88 26.36 -6.07
C ASN A 125 -4.80 26.16 -7.27
N LYS A 126 -4.33 25.52 -8.35
CA LYS A 126 -5.17 25.23 -9.52
C LYS A 126 -6.41 24.41 -9.16
N VAL A 127 -6.25 23.42 -8.29
CA VAL A 127 -7.37 22.61 -7.81
C VAL A 127 -8.23 23.38 -6.83
N LEU A 128 -7.63 24.15 -5.91
CA LEU A 128 -8.39 24.98 -4.98
C LEU A 128 -9.26 26.01 -5.72
N TYR A 129 -8.74 26.69 -6.73
CA TYR A 129 -9.50 27.63 -7.56
C TYR A 129 -10.65 26.95 -8.32
N TYR A 130 -10.41 25.76 -8.88
CA TYR A 130 -11.46 24.96 -9.51
C TYR A 130 -12.56 24.54 -8.52
N LEU A 131 -12.18 24.13 -7.31
CA LEU A 131 -13.16 23.77 -6.27
C LEU A 131 -13.92 25.00 -5.76
N GLN A 132 -13.29 26.18 -5.72
CA GLN A 132 -13.95 27.44 -5.38
C GLN A 132 -14.97 27.88 -6.41
N SER A 133 -14.79 27.54 -7.69
CA SER A 133 -15.72 27.92 -8.76
C SER A 133 -17.01 27.10 -8.78
N PHE A 134 -17.16 26.12 -7.89
CA PHE A 134 -18.38 25.33 -7.79
C PHE A 134 -19.54 26.18 -7.25
N PRO A 135 -20.80 25.87 -7.64
CA PRO A 135 -21.97 26.56 -7.11
C PRO A 135 -22.06 26.46 -5.58
N GLU A 136 -22.92 27.30 -5.00
CA GLU A 136 -23.29 27.25 -3.58
C GLU A 136 -23.61 25.83 -3.12
N LEU A 137 -23.24 25.50 -1.88
CA LEU A 137 -23.31 24.13 -1.34
C LEU A 137 -24.73 23.54 -1.38
N GLN A 138 -25.77 24.36 -1.29
CA GLN A 138 -27.16 23.91 -1.36
C GLN A 138 -27.59 23.58 -2.79
N ARG A 139 -26.95 24.17 -3.81
CA ARG A 139 -27.33 24.07 -5.23
C ARG A 139 -26.44 23.12 -6.04
N ILE A 140 -25.24 22.84 -5.56
CA ILE A 140 -24.32 21.90 -6.20
C ILE A 140 -24.97 20.51 -6.37
N LYS A 141 -24.65 19.80 -7.44
CA LYS A 141 -25.13 18.42 -7.64
C LYS A 141 -24.43 17.48 -6.66
N LEU A 142 -25.12 16.44 -6.19
CA LEU A 142 -24.58 15.50 -5.20
C LEU A 142 -23.25 14.88 -5.66
N ARG A 143 -23.14 14.50 -6.94
CA ARG A 143 -21.90 13.97 -7.50
C ARG A 143 -20.71 14.93 -7.34
N ASP A 144 -20.92 16.20 -7.69
CA ASP A 144 -19.85 17.20 -7.67
C ASP A 144 -19.53 17.60 -6.22
N LEU A 145 -20.53 17.56 -5.31
CA LEU A 145 -20.33 17.66 -3.87
C LEU A 145 -19.44 16.53 -3.34
N THR A 146 -19.68 15.29 -3.76
CA THR A 146 -18.85 14.14 -3.39
C THR A 146 -17.41 14.34 -3.84
N TYR A 147 -17.19 14.74 -5.09
CA TYR A 147 -15.83 14.99 -5.59
C TYR A 147 -15.14 16.12 -4.86
N LYS A 148 -15.85 17.22 -4.60
CA LYS A 148 -15.34 18.34 -3.82
C LYS A 148 -14.96 17.91 -2.41
N LEU A 149 -15.82 17.17 -1.71
CA LEU A 149 -15.54 16.65 -0.38
C LEU A 149 -14.30 15.76 -0.36
N VAL A 150 -14.25 14.74 -1.23
CA VAL A 150 -13.13 13.79 -1.25
C VAL A 150 -11.81 14.48 -1.56
N MET A 151 -11.80 15.41 -2.54
CA MET A 151 -10.59 16.13 -2.92
C MET A 151 -10.11 17.05 -1.79
N LEU A 152 -11.01 17.80 -1.16
CA LEU A 152 -10.67 18.66 -0.02
C LEU A 152 -10.18 17.85 1.18
N CYS A 153 -10.82 16.72 1.50
CA CYS A 153 -10.34 15.81 2.53
C CYS A 153 -8.92 15.31 2.24
N ALA A 154 -8.62 14.94 0.98
CA ALA A 154 -7.29 14.50 0.59
C ALA A 154 -6.24 15.62 0.76
N LEU A 155 -6.59 16.86 0.39
CA LEU A 155 -5.69 18.01 0.51
C LEU A 155 -5.42 18.41 1.96
N VAL A 156 -6.46 18.51 2.79
CA VAL A 156 -6.33 18.98 4.17
C VAL A 156 -5.69 17.93 5.07
N THR A 157 -5.99 16.65 4.87
CA THR A 157 -5.49 15.59 5.76
C THR A 157 -4.17 14.97 5.29
N GLY A 158 -3.80 15.13 4.02
CA GLY A 158 -2.62 14.48 3.43
C GLY A 158 -2.66 12.95 3.46
N GLN A 159 -3.85 12.37 3.66
CA GLN A 159 -4.01 10.93 3.86
C GLN A 159 -4.07 10.15 2.53
N ARG A 160 -3.72 8.86 2.60
CA ARG A 160 -3.82 7.96 1.43
C ARG A 160 -5.28 7.63 1.12
N CYS A 161 -5.56 7.29 -0.14
CA CYS A 161 -6.88 6.85 -0.58
C CYS A 161 -7.44 5.70 0.28
N GLN A 162 -6.59 4.77 0.74
CA GLN A 162 -7.00 3.70 1.65
C GLN A 162 -7.62 4.26 2.94
N THR A 163 -6.98 5.26 3.55
CA THR A 163 -7.46 5.87 4.78
C THR A 163 -8.79 6.59 4.55
N LEU A 164 -8.92 7.35 3.45
CA LEU A 164 -10.16 8.03 3.08
C LEU A 164 -11.31 7.04 2.83
N HIS A 165 -11.02 5.91 2.18
CA HIS A 165 -12.00 4.85 1.94
C HIS A 165 -12.50 4.19 3.24
N LEU A 166 -11.69 4.22 4.30
CA LEU A 166 -12.02 3.63 5.60
C LEU A 166 -12.76 4.57 6.55
N MET A 167 -13.06 5.80 6.12
CA MET A 167 -13.90 6.71 6.91
C MET A 167 -15.28 6.07 7.12
N SER A 168 -15.67 5.89 8.38
CA SER A 168 -17.02 5.44 8.78
C SER A 168 -17.70 6.48 9.65
N LEU A 169 -19.03 6.52 9.59
CA LEU A 169 -19.84 7.32 10.49
C LEU A 169 -19.87 6.74 11.92
N ASP A 170 -19.67 5.44 12.08
CA ASP A 170 -19.63 4.78 13.40
C ASP A 170 -18.47 5.28 14.27
N SER A 171 -17.41 5.75 13.59
CA SER A 171 -16.18 6.27 14.20
C SER A 171 -16.03 7.78 13.98
N LEU A 172 -17.12 8.47 13.66
CA LEU A 172 -17.15 9.92 13.47
C LEU A 172 -17.41 10.62 14.81
N VAL A 173 -16.49 11.50 15.18
CA VAL A 173 -16.64 12.40 16.32
C VAL A 173 -16.78 13.82 15.79
N LYS A 174 -17.90 14.48 16.08
CA LYS A 174 -18.14 15.88 15.74
C LYS A 174 -17.94 16.74 16.99
N ASN A 175 -17.22 17.84 16.85
CA ASN A 175 -17.24 18.93 17.82
C ASN A 175 -17.50 20.27 17.10
N SER A 176 -17.48 21.38 17.85
CA SER A 176 -17.76 22.72 17.31
C SER A 176 -16.69 23.23 16.33
N SER A 177 -15.47 22.71 16.40
CA SER A 177 -14.31 23.18 15.63
C SER A 177 -13.83 22.21 14.54
N ALA A 178 -14.24 20.94 14.57
CA ALA A 178 -13.76 19.90 13.67
C ALA A 178 -14.68 18.66 13.62
N TYR A 179 -14.55 17.91 12.53
CA TYR A 179 -14.90 16.49 12.47
C TYR A 179 -13.66 15.63 12.61
N GLN A 180 -13.78 14.49 13.28
CA GLN A 180 -12.71 13.50 13.41
C GLN A 180 -13.20 12.12 13.01
N PHE A 181 -12.43 11.43 12.17
CA PHE A 181 -12.67 10.02 11.82
C PHE A 181 -11.55 9.17 12.41
N VAL A 182 -11.90 8.30 13.35
CA VAL A 182 -10.95 7.32 13.92
C VAL A 182 -10.91 6.08 13.04
N ILE A 183 -9.74 5.72 12.51
CA ILE A 183 -9.61 4.57 11.62
C ILE A 183 -9.33 3.31 12.42
N ASN A 184 -10.38 2.52 12.66
CA ASN A 184 -10.31 1.31 13.48
C ASN A 184 -9.72 0.09 12.76
N LYS A 185 -9.45 0.18 11.45
CA LYS A 185 -8.89 -0.92 10.64
C LYS A 185 -7.41 -0.70 10.35
N LEU A 186 -6.67 -1.79 10.13
CA LEU A 186 -5.25 -1.73 9.77
C LEU A 186 -5.03 -1.09 8.39
N VAL A 187 -4.29 0.01 8.36
CA VAL A 187 -3.80 0.67 7.14
C VAL A 187 -2.34 0.36 6.88
N LYS A 188 -1.80 0.74 5.71
CA LYS A 188 -0.40 0.44 5.32
C LYS A 188 0.66 0.82 6.37
N GLN A 189 0.40 1.86 7.16
CA GLN A 189 1.31 2.37 8.19
C GLN A 189 0.97 1.94 9.62
N SER A 190 -0.06 1.11 9.81
CA SER A 190 -0.34 0.52 11.13
C SER A 190 0.78 -0.44 11.52
N ALA A 191 1.19 -0.39 12.79
CA ALA A 191 2.19 -1.26 13.38
C ALA A 191 1.83 -1.56 14.85
N PRO A 192 2.32 -2.67 15.42
CA PRO A 192 2.11 -3.00 16.84
C PRO A 192 2.53 -1.84 17.75
N GLY A 193 1.69 -1.51 18.74
CA GLY A 193 1.93 -0.41 19.69
C GLY A 193 1.82 1.00 19.12
N LYS A 194 1.56 1.19 17.82
CA LYS A 194 1.34 2.51 17.22
C LYS A 194 -0.15 2.87 17.22
N LYS A 195 -0.44 4.15 17.51
CA LYS A 195 -1.80 4.69 17.40
C LYS A 195 -2.29 4.58 15.96
N GLN A 196 -3.56 4.26 15.79
CA GLN A 196 -4.20 4.30 14.47
C GLN A 196 -4.37 5.75 14.01
N PRO A 197 -4.41 5.99 12.68
CA PRO A 197 -4.59 7.33 12.16
C PRO A 197 -5.98 7.88 12.51
N VAL A 198 -6.01 9.17 12.82
CA VAL A 198 -7.23 9.94 13.01
C VAL A 198 -7.24 11.04 11.95
N LEU A 199 -8.29 11.10 11.12
CA LEU A 199 -8.45 12.20 10.17
C LEU A 199 -9.17 13.33 10.88
N VAL A 200 -8.48 14.45 11.03
CA VAL A 200 -9.06 15.67 11.58
C VAL A 200 -9.41 16.60 10.42
N ILE A 201 -10.68 17.00 10.37
CA ILE A 201 -11.22 17.92 9.39
C ILE A 201 -11.62 19.18 10.16
N PRO A 202 -10.72 20.17 10.28
CA PRO A 202 -11.02 21.42 10.98
C PRO A 202 -12.02 22.27 10.19
N LYS A 203 -12.77 23.09 10.91
CA LYS A 203 -13.56 24.17 10.33
C LYS A 203 -12.61 25.23 9.77
N PHE A 204 -12.94 25.76 8.60
CA PHE A 204 -12.15 26.80 7.92
C PHE A 204 -13.04 28.02 7.68
N PRO A 205 -13.17 28.92 8.67
CA PRO A 205 -14.06 30.08 8.58
C PRO A 205 -13.63 31.12 7.53
N GLU A 206 -12.35 31.17 7.16
CA GLU A 206 -11.75 32.17 6.27
C GLU A 206 -12.29 32.09 4.84
N ASP A 207 -12.57 30.88 4.33
CA ASP A 207 -13.24 30.68 3.05
C ASP A 207 -14.22 29.51 3.10
N GLN A 208 -15.51 29.83 3.22
CA GLN A 208 -16.59 28.85 3.24
C GLN A 208 -16.65 27.98 1.99
N ARG A 209 -16.17 28.46 0.84
CA ARG A 209 -16.18 27.69 -0.42
C ARG A 209 -15.19 26.53 -0.38
N LEU A 210 -14.16 26.61 0.47
CA LEU A 210 -13.14 25.57 0.68
C LEU A 210 -13.27 24.87 2.04
N CYS A 211 -14.25 25.27 2.86
CA CYS A 211 -14.44 24.72 4.19
C CYS A 211 -14.93 23.26 4.12
N VAL A 212 -14.01 22.32 4.32
CA VAL A 212 -14.28 20.87 4.29
C VAL A 212 -15.33 20.47 5.31
N TYR A 213 -15.33 21.12 6.49
CA TYR A 213 -16.35 20.93 7.52
C TYR A 213 -17.76 21.22 6.99
N SER A 214 -17.96 22.39 6.38
CA SER A 214 -19.27 22.79 5.84
C SER A 214 -19.70 21.90 4.68
N VAL A 215 -18.76 21.52 3.80
CA VAL A 215 -18.99 20.59 2.69
C VAL A 215 -19.40 19.21 3.20
N LEU A 216 -18.74 18.71 4.25
CA LEU A 216 -19.05 17.42 4.88
C LEU A 216 -20.43 17.46 5.55
N GLU A 217 -20.77 18.55 6.24
CA GLU A 217 -22.07 18.73 6.89
C GLU A 217 -23.22 18.67 5.87
N GLU A 218 -23.10 19.40 4.76
CA GLU A 218 -24.07 19.38 3.67
C GLU A 218 -24.15 17.98 3.03
N TYR A 219 -23.01 17.35 2.75
CA TYR A 219 -22.97 16.01 2.20
C TYR A 219 -23.68 15.01 3.10
N LEU A 220 -23.41 15.05 4.41
CA LEU A 220 -24.05 14.18 5.41
C LEU A 220 -25.56 14.37 5.44
N ALA A 221 -26.04 15.62 5.40
CA ALA A 221 -27.46 15.95 5.38
C ALA A 221 -28.15 15.35 4.13
N ARG A 222 -27.60 15.60 2.93
CA ARG A 222 -28.20 15.15 1.66
C ARG A 222 -28.21 13.64 1.46
N THR A 223 -27.23 12.95 2.03
CA THR A 223 -27.12 11.49 1.88
C THR A 223 -27.73 10.72 3.04
N LYS A 224 -28.30 11.39 4.06
CA LYS A 224 -28.90 10.75 5.23
C LYS A 224 -29.95 9.70 4.85
N ALA A 225 -30.89 10.04 3.96
CA ALA A 225 -31.95 9.13 3.51
C ALA A 225 -31.45 7.99 2.61
N LEU A 226 -30.31 8.17 1.93
CA LEU A 226 -29.74 7.16 1.02
C LEU A 226 -29.02 6.04 1.78
N ARG A 227 -28.55 6.29 3.01
CA ARG A 227 -27.75 5.34 3.80
C ARG A 227 -28.57 4.21 4.41
N SER A 228 -29.83 4.48 4.78
CA SER A 228 -30.73 3.52 5.43
C SER A 228 -31.14 2.33 4.55
N HIS A 229 -30.86 2.37 3.25
CA HIS A 229 -31.18 1.28 2.32
C HIS A 229 -30.02 0.28 2.09
N SER A 230 -28.93 0.37 2.87
CA SER A 230 -27.70 -0.40 2.63
C SER A 230 -27.44 -1.52 3.65
N SER A 231 -28.45 -1.86 4.47
CA SER A 231 -28.37 -2.90 5.50
C SER A 231 -29.13 -4.15 5.04
N THR A 232 -28.61 -4.84 4.03
CA THR A 232 -28.91 -6.24 3.68
C THR A 232 -27.65 -6.89 3.15
#